data_AF-A0AAE1YTD3-F1
#
_entry.id   AF-A0AAE1YTD3-F1
#
_cell.length_a   1.000
_cell.length_b   1.000
_cell.length_c   1.000
_cell.angle_alpha   90.00
_cell.angle_beta   90.00
_cell.angle_gamma   90.00
#
_symmetry.space_group_name_H-M   'P 1'
#
loop_
_entity.id
_entity.type
_entity.pdbx_description
1 polymer ?
#
loop_
_entity_poly.entity_id
_entity_poly.type
_entity_poly.pdbx_seq_one_letter_code
_entity_poly.pdbx_strand_id
1 'polypeptide(L)'
;MALLQLQPFLSDVSLSKTPNFSQFHKLAKKPRTLLFGQQPLLKPCNQLKKSWQKLGAVAEEISIGAQDEGDQSVIQEEVVGQKEAVSYNWTEEWYPLYLTKNVPDDAPLGLTVFDKQVVLYRDGSGVLRCYEDRCPHRLAKLSEGQLLDGRLECLYHGWQFEGNGKCVKIPQLSTGARIPQSACVKTYEIRDSQGVVWIWMSHKKPPNPDKIPWFEIFERPGCRDNSTIHELPYDHSILLENLMDPAHVPISHDRTDFTAKREDAAALFFEVTERTDRGFAGWWGREIDRAGPNYVHYFLRFQAPCALQNNREFIGKNGEKHYAAGLFLCRPAGQGKSMLIVRFAITSKPPLLLRLIPEWYIHQNASKVFEQDMGFLSSQNEILMKEKVPTRELYINLRSSDTWVAEYRKWMDKVGHGMPYHFGHSTISLPELPAVVEHAPAGFVANLSASQPAKGGIGTMHAPNPANRYFRHVIHCKHCTNVLKSFQAWKNALSVAAVVSTALAILISGRQWKALLLFSTTLCFAGIHICSTAIALNTVNFIRTHRRL
;
A
#
# COMPACT_ATOMS: atom_id res chain seq x y z
N MET A 1 -3.98 5.68 -8.76
CA MET A 1 -4.67 6.58 -9.71
C MET A 1 -3.75 7.62 -10.33
N ALA A 2 -2.74 8.12 -9.59
CA ALA A 2 -1.70 9.07 -10.04
C ALA A 2 -1.13 8.93 -11.47
N LEU A 3 -0.96 7.71 -11.99
CA LEU A 3 -0.42 7.48 -13.34
C LEU A 3 -1.48 7.45 -14.46
N LEU A 4 -2.76 7.26 -14.11
CA LEU A 4 -3.88 7.21 -15.08
C LEU A 4 -4.31 8.60 -15.58
N GLN A 5 -3.97 9.66 -14.83
CA GLN A 5 -4.53 11.01 -14.99
C GLN A 5 -3.56 12.05 -15.61
N LEU A 6 -2.36 11.65 -16.01
CA LEU A 6 -1.29 12.57 -16.43
C LEU A 6 -1.45 13.25 -17.82
N GLN A 7 -2.58 13.11 -18.53
CA GLN A 7 -2.69 13.62 -19.91
C GLN A 7 -3.60 14.84 -20.21
N PRO A 8 -4.58 15.30 -19.43
CA PRO A 8 -5.40 16.43 -19.89
C PRO A 8 -4.72 17.80 -19.76
N PHE A 9 -3.72 17.98 -18.88
CA PHE A 9 -3.26 19.31 -18.48
C PHE A 9 -2.22 20.00 -19.37
N LEU A 10 -1.87 19.42 -20.53
CA LEU A 10 -0.90 20.03 -21.48
C LEU A 10 -1.48 20.24 -22.89
N SER A 11 -2.80 20.24 -23.05
CA SER A 11 -3.49 20.59 -24.31
C SER A 11 -4.21 21.95 -24.29
N ASP A 12 -4.51 22.53 -23.12
CA ASP A 12 -5.33 23.76 -23.02
C ASP A 12 -4.54 25.03 -22.67
N VAL A 13 -3.29 25.14 -23.12
CA VAL A 13 -2.64 26.46 -23.23
C VAL A 13 -2.80 26.94 -24.67
N SER A 14 -4.01 27.46 -24.97
CA SER A 14 -4.21 28.31 -26.13
C SER A 14 -3.44 29.61 -25.93
N LEU A 15 -2.28 29.71 -26.57
CA LEU A 15 -1.58 30.96 -26.81
C LEU A 15 -2.44 31.82 -27.74
N SER A 16 -3.33 32.63 -27.18
CA SER A 16 -3.94 33.73 -27.93
C SER A 16 -4.21 34.93 -27.03
N LYS A 17 -3.68 36.08 -27.49
CA LYS A 17 -3.89 37.46 -27.03
C LYS A 17 -2.88 37.97 -26.00
N THR A 18 -1.81 38.54 -26.57
CA THR A 18 -1.04 39.66 -26.00
C THR A 18 -1.96 40.80 -25.54
N PRO A 19 -1.80 41.35 -24.32
CA PRO A 19 -2.30 42.67 -24.00
C PRO A 19 -1.17 43.70 -24.10
N ASN A 20 -1.48 44.78 -24.81
CA ASN A 20 -0.68 45.98 -25.00
C ASN A 20 -0.21 46.61 -23.68
N PHE A 21 1.06 47.03 -23.68
CA PHE A 21 1.59 48.03 -22.75
C PHE A 21 1.06 49.41 -23.12
N SER A 22 0.11 49.95 -22.34
CA SER A 22 0.00 51.39 -22.08
C SER A 22 -1.17 51.67 -21.13
N GLN A 23 -0.88 52.06 -19.88
CA GLN A 23 -1.42 53.27 -19.25
C GLN A 23 -1.04 53.30 -17.76
N PHE A 24 -0.14 54.23 -17.45
CA PHE A 24 0.09 54.75 -16.11
C PHE A 24 -1.11 55.63 -15.71
N HIS A 25 -1.68 55.43 -14.51
CA HIS A 25 -1.90 56.53 -13.56
C HIS A 25 -2.26 56.05 -12.13
N LYS A 26 -1.43 56.52 -11.19
CA LYS A 26 -1.61 56.87 -9.76
C LYS A 26 -2.92 56.50 -9.04
N LEU A 27 -2.77 55.93 -7.83
CA LEU A 27 -3.39 56.44 -6.59
C LEU A 27 -2.76 55.79 -5.34
N ALA A 28 -2.93 56.47 -4.20
CA ALA A 28 -1.89 56.72 -3.20
C ALA A 28 -1.89 55.80 -1.95
N LYS A 29 -0.74 55.84 -1.26
CA LYS A 29 -0.39 55.21 0.03
C LYS A 29 -1.28 55.64 1.20
N LYS A 30 -1.54 54.73 2.16
CA LYS A 30 -1.55 55.02 3.62
C LYS A 30 -1.06 53.80 4.43
N PRO A 31 -0.22 53.97 5.45
CA PRO A 31 0.29 52.89 6.30
C PRO A 31 -0.55 52.73 7.58
N ARG A 32 -0.55 51.53 8.18
CA ARG A 32 -1.06 51.32 9.55
C ARG A 32 0.03 50.75 10.45
N THR A 33 0.14 51.39 11.60
CA THR A 33 1.16 51.32 12.64
C THR A 33 0.93 50.15 13.61
N LEU A 34 2.03 49.60 14.13
CA LEU A 34 2.12 48.66 15.26
C LEU A 34 1.76 49.34 16.59
N LEU A 35 1.02 48.65 17.47
CA LEU A 35 0.98 48.95 18.91
C LEU A 35 0.94 47.65 19.73
N PHE A 36 1.87 47.56 20.67
CA PHE A 36 1.95 46.59 21.77
C PHE A 36 0.89 46.88 22.83
N GLY A 37 0.35 45.84 23.48
CA GLY A 37 -0.54 45.97 24.64
C GLY A 37 -0.62 44.66 25.44
N GLN A 38 -0.49 44.78 26.75
CA GLN A 38 -0.13 43.76 27.75
C GLN A 38 -1.27 42.80 28.14
N GLN A 39 -0.89 41.62 28.64
CA GLN A 39 -1.74 40.67 29.40
C GLN A 39 -2.21 41.26 30.75
N PRO A 40 -3.27 40.68 31.33
CA PRO A 40 -3.19 40.32 32.75
C PRO A 40 -3.67 38.90 33.11
N LEU A 41 -3.29 38.56 34.34
CA LEU A 41 -3.22 37.28 35.05
C LEU A 41 -4.56 36.64 35.48
N LEU A 42 -4.48 35.32 35.68
CA LEU A 42 -5.43 34.42 36.37
C LEU A 42 -5.66 34.77 37.86
N LYS A 43 -6.86 34.44 38.39
CA LYS A 43 -7.06 33.65 39.64
C LYS A 43 -8.54 33.18 39.82
N PRO A 44 -8.80 32.15 40.68
CA PRO A 44 -9.88 31.16 40.54
C PRO A 44 -11.08 31.38 41.49
N CYS A 45 -12.18 30.65 41.26
CA CYS A 45 -13.21 30.45 42.28
C CYS A 45 -13.70 29.00 42.33
N ASN A 46 -13.81 28.50 43.56
CA ASN A 46 -14.05 27.12 43.96
C ASN A 46 -15.53 26.90 44.31
N GLN A 47 -15.97 25.65 44.14
CA GLN A 47 -17.11 24.98 44.80
C GLN A 47 -18.54 25.43 44.44
N LEU A 48 -19.34 24.47 43.96
CA LEU A 48 -20.53 23.98 44.68
C LEU A 48 -21.00 22.62 44.10
N LYS A 49 -21.29 21.69 45.03
CA LYS A 49 -21.79 20.32 44.81
C LYS A 49 -23.30 20.29 44.54
N LYS A 50 -23.75 19.10 44.09
CA LYS A 50 -25.12 18.53 44.07
C LYS A 50 -25.94 18.90 42.83
N SER A 51 -26.85 18.09 42.32
CA SER A 51 -27.17 16.66 42.37
C SER A 51 -28.26 16.46 41.31
N TRP A 52 -28.37 15.26 40.77
CA TRP A 52 -29.39 14.84 39.82
C TRP A 52 -30.83 15.14 40.28
N GLN A 53 -31.66 15.68 39.39
CA GLN A 53 -33.11 15.49 39.43
C GLN A 53 -33.71 15.54 38.01
N LYS A 54 -34.47 14.49 37.69
CA LYS A 54 -35.37 14.37 36.53
C LYS A 54 -36.41 15.49 36.56
N LEU A 55 -36.65 16.12 35.43
CA LEU A 55 -37.92 16.80 35.12
C LEU A 55 -38.27 16.45 33.67
N GLY A 56 -39.45 15.83 33.49
CA GLY A 56 -40.07 15.59 32.20
C GLY A 56 -41.08 16.67 31.82
N ALA A 57 -41.79 16.39 30.72
CA ALA A 57 -42.79 17.18 29.99
C ALA A 57 -42.18 18.08 28.90
N VAL A 58 -42.70 18.18 27.68
CA VAL A 58 -44.06 17.98 27.16
C VAL A 58 -43.97 17.38 25.74
N ALA A 59 -44.85 16.44 25.42
CA ALA A 59 -45.06 15.94 24.06
C ALA A 59 -46.01 16.89 23.31
N GLU A 60 -45.60 17.36 22.13
CA GLU A 60 -46.50 17.89 21.11
C GLU A 60 -46.58 16.85 19.99
N GLU A 61 -47.78 16.28 19.81
CA GLU A 61 -48.13 15.39 18.71
C GLU A 61 -48.15 16.18 17.40
N ILE A 62 -47.08 16.06 16.60
CA ILE A 62 -47.14 16.39 15.18
C ILE A 62 -47.69 15.16 14.48
N SER A 63 -48.91 15.30 13.95
CA SER A 63 -49.59 14.29 13.15
C SER A 63 -48.74 13.89 11.95
N ILE A 64 -48.29 12.63 11.93
CA ILE A 64 -47.54 12.02 10.84
C ILE A 64 -48.53 11.72 9.71
N GLY A 65 -48.57 12.63 8.75
CA GLY A 65 -49.13 12.42 7.42
C GLY A 65 -48.05 12.65 6.38
N ALA A 66 -46.99 11.84 6.40
CA ALA A 66 -45.99 11.80 5.34
C ALA A 66 -45.67 10.33 5.05
N GLN A 67 -45.99 9.89 3.85
CA GLN A 67 -45.43 8.68 3.28
C GLN A 67 -43.91 8.87 3.24
N ASP A 68 -43.19 8.00 3.94
CA ASP A 68 -41.73 7.98 4.00
C ASP A 68 -41.20 7.50 2.62
N GLU A 69 -41.10 8.41 1.65
CA GLU A 69 -40.28 8.20 0.47
C GLU A 69 -38.82 8.19 0.94
N GLY A 70 -38.32 7.00 1.27
CA GLY A 70 -36.96 6.83 1.79
C GLY A 70 -35.92 7.57 0.95
N ASP A 71 -34.94 8.18 1.63
CA ASP A 71 -33.88 8.99 1.02
C ASP A 71 -33.19 8.24 -0.15
N GLN A 72 -33.42 8.72 -1.38
CA GLN A 72 -32.89 8.13 -2.61
C GLN A 72 -31.35 8.20 -2.71
N SER A 73 -30.69 8.95 -1.82
CA SER A 73 -29.23 9.11 -1.79
C SER A 73 -28.51 7.95 -1.09
N VAL A 74 -29.18 7.28 -0.16
CA VAL A 74 -28.65 6.12 0.57
C VAL A 74 -29.00 4.84 -0.19
N ILE A 75 -28.05 3.91 -0.29
CA ILE A 75 -28.32 2.62 -0.91
C ILE A 75 -29.28 1.84 0.00
N GLN A 76 -30.56 1.75 -0.41
CA GLN A 76 -31.60 1.02 0.32
C GLN A 76 -31.40 -0.50 0.25
N GLU A 77 -31.87 -1.20 1.27
CA GLU A 77 -31.76 -2.65 1.42
C GLU A 77 -32.57 -3.38 0.33
N GLU A 78 -31.91 -4.21 -0.48
CA GLU A 78 -32.62 -5.23 -1.25
C GLU A 78 -33.00 -6.37 -0.30
N VAL A 79 -34.31 -6.57 -0.07
CA VAL A 79 -34.83 -7.76 0.63
C VAL A 79 -34.58 -8.98 -0.26
N VAL A 80 -33.39 -9.58 -0.13
CA VAL A 80 -33.04 -10.79 -0.88
C VAL A 80 -33.61 -12.02 -0.14
N GLY A 81 -34.62 -12.65 -0.75
CA GLY A 81 -35.10 -13.98 -0.38
C GLY A 81 -33.99 -15.04 -0.48
N GLN A 82 -34.07 -16.06 0.38
CA GLN A 82 -33.15 -17.21 0.56
C GLN A 82 -31.81 -17.12 -0.20
N LYS A 83 -30.77 -16.63 0.51
CA LYS A 83 -29.37 -16.60 0.05
C LYS A 83 -28.88 -18.03 -0.25
N GLU A 84 -28.67 -18.38 -1.51
CA GLU A 84 -27.82 -19.51 -1.86
C GLU A 84 -26.38 -19.17 -1.52
N ALA A 85 -25.85 -19.74 -0.43
CA ALA A 85 -24.43 -19.70 -0.13
C ALA A 85 -23.70 -20.51 -1.22
N VAL A 86 -22.94 -19.82 -2.07
CA VAL A 86 -22.13 -20.48 -3.11
C VAL A 86 -20.94 -21.16 -2.43
N SER A 87 -20.68 -22.43 -2.77
CA SER A 87 -19.49 -23.11 -2.28
C SER A 87 -18.23 -22.46 -2.85
N TYR A 88 -17.54 -21.66 -2.02
CA TYR A 88 -16.31 -20.97 -2.39
C TYR A 88 -15.18 -21.36 -1.42
N ASN A 89 -14.09 -21.92 -1.94
CA ASN A 89 -12.94 -22.30 -1.13
C ASN A 89 -11.77 -21.36 -1.40
N TRP A 90 -11.47 -20.48 -0.44
CA TRP A 90 -10.40 -19.50 -0.54
C TRP A 90 -9.00 -20.12 -0.65
N THR A 91 -8.79 -21.37 -0.23
CA THR A 91 -7.50 -22.05 -0.44
C THR A 91 -7.34 -22.64 -1.84
N GLU A 92 -8.44 -22.80 -2.59
CA GLU A 92 -8.47 -23.29 -3.98
C GLU A 92 -8.48 -22.11 -4.97
N GLU A 93 -7.69 -21.08 -4.67
CA GLU A 93 -7.52 -19.86 -5.45
C GLU A 93 -6.04 -19.50 -5.58
N TRP A 94 -5.73 -18.66 -6.57
CA TRP A 94 -4.41 -18.08 -6.75
C TRP A 94 -4.29 -16.74 -6.04
N TYR A 95 -3.23 -16.58 -5.24
CA TYR A 95 -2.90 -15.32 -4.58
C TYR A 95 -1.60 -14.73 -5.13
N PRO A 96 -1.52 -13.40 -5.28
CA PRO A 96 -0.27 -12.74 -5.61
C PRO A 96 0.70 -12.93 -4.45
N LEU A 97 1.83 -13.60 -4.69
CA LEU A 97 2.85 -13.86 -3.70
C LEU A 97 3.94 -12.78 -3.74
N TYR A 98 4.48 -12.45 -4.91
CA TYR A 98 5.56 -11.46 -5.03
C TYR A 98 5.78 -10.97 -6.47
N LEU A 99 6.47 -9.85 -6.65
CA LEU A 99 6.97 -9.46 -7.99
C LEU A 99 8.19 -10.31 -8.34
N THR A 100 8.16 -11.01 -9.47
CA THR A 100 9.25 -11.88 -9.92
C THR A 100 10.61 -11.18 -9.93
N LYS A 101 10.65 -9.93 -10.41
CA LYS A 101 11.87 -9.12 -10.51
C LYS A 101 12.52 -8.78 -9.17
N ASN A 102 11.77 -8.90 -8.07
CA ASN A 102 12.22 -8.56 -6.73
C ASN A 102 12.55 -9.80 -5.88
N VAL A 103 12.27 -11.01 -6.36
CA VAL A 103 12.69 -12.24 -5.65
C VAL A 103 14.21 -12.23 -5.54
N PRO A 104 14.80 -12.40 -4.34
CA PRO A 104 16.25 -12.45 -4.19
C PRO A 104 16.86 -13.60 -5.00
N ASP A 105 18.04 -13.37 -5.55
CA ASP A 105 18.73 -14.37 -6.37
C ASP A 105 19.53 -15.36 -5.52
N ASP A 106 19.94 -14.95 -4.32
CA ASP A 106 20.91 -15.62 -3.46
C ASP A 106 20.40 -15.89 -2.02
N ALA A 107 19.13 -15.59 -1.75
CA ALA A 107 18.54 -15.74 -0.42
C ALA A 107 17.10 -16.26 -0.48
N PRO A 108 16.68 -17.07 0.50
CA PRO A 108 15.28 -17.39 0.67
C PRO A 108 14.48 -16.19 1.20
N LEU A 109 13.22 -16.09 0.79
CA LEU A 109 12.30 -15.01 1.14
C LEU A 109 11.11 -15.57 1.92
N GLY A 110 11.00 -15.23 3.20
CA GLY A 110 9.86 -15.56 4.05
C GLY A 110 8.65 -14.67 3.74
N LEU A 111 7.48 -15.28 3.58
CA LEU A 111 6.20 -14.62 3.27
C LEU A 111 5.06 -15.33 4.03
N THR A 112 3.88 -14.71 4.05
CA THR A 112 2.71 -15.28 4.74
C THR A 112 1.45 -15.16 3.90
N VAL A 113 0.62 -16.20 3.90
CA VAL A 113 -0.73 -16.21 3.32
C VAL A 113 -1.68 -16.90 4.31
N PHE A 114 -2.76 -16.24 4.72
CA PHE A 114 -3.67 -16.76 5.76
C PHE A 114 -2.96 -17.19 7.05
N ASP A 115 -2.02 -16.38 7.54
CA ASP A 115 -1.15 -16.69 8.70
C ASP A 115 -0.25 -17.94 8.53
N LYS A 116 -0.25 -18.57 7.35
CA LYS A 116 0.67 -19.67 7.02
C LYS A 116 1.96 -19.12 6.44
N GLN A 117 3.07 -19.46 7.07
CA GLN A 117 4.40 -19.03 6.66
C GLN A 117 4.88 -19.90 5.49
N VAL A 118 5.37 -19.24 4.44
CA VAL A 118 5.91 -19.87 3.23
C VAL A 118 7.26 -19.23 2.88
N VAL A 119 8.14 -20.01 2.26
CA VAL A 119 9.46 -19.55 1.83
C VAL A 119 9.57 -19.66 0.32
N LEU A 120 9.83 -18.53 -0.35
CA LEU A 120 10.03 -18.42 -1.78
C LEU A 120 11.52 -18.25 -2.08
N TYR A 121 12.08 -19.00 -3.03
CA TYR A 121 13.48 -18.85 -3.44
C TYR A 121 13.70 -19.35 -4.87
N ARG A 122 14.88 -19.06 -5.44
CA ARG A 122 15.34 -19.63 -6.71
C ARG A 122 16.30 -20.79 -6.43
N ASP A 123 16.02 -21.96 -6.99
CA ASP A 123 16.94 -23.10 -6.89
C ASP A 123 18.17 -22.92 -7.79
N GLY A 124 19.10 -23.88 -7.77
CA GLY A 124 20.33 -23.84 -8.57
C GLY A 124 20.12 -23.83 -10.09
N SER A 125 18.91 -24.15 -10.55
CA SER A 125 18.52 -24.05 -11.96
C SER A 125 17.82 -22.72 -12.29
N GLY A 126 17.70 -21.81 -11.31
CA GLY A 126 16.98 -20.54 -11.43
C GLY A 126 15.46 -20.67 -11.33
N VAL A 127 14.94 -21.88 -11.09
CA VAL A 127 13.50 -22.14 -11.00
C VAL A 127 12.98 -21.69 -9.64
N LEU A 128 11.88 -20.95 -9.65
CA LEU A 128 11.22 -20.53 -8.41
C LEU A 128 10.63 -21.75 -7.68
N ARG A 129 10.84 -21.79 -6.37
CA ARG A 129 10.34 -22.84 -5.46
C ARG A 129 9.67 -22.21 -4.25
N CYS A 130 8.64 -22.88 -3.74
CA CYS A 130 7.90 -22.41 -2.56
C CYS A 130 7.63 -23.56 -1.59
N TYR A 131 8.07 -23.41 -0.34
CA TYR A 131 7.80 -24.38 0.74
C TYR A 131 6.96 -23.79 1.85
N GLU A 132 6.41 -24.66 2.68
CA GLU A 132 6.13 -24.29 4.06
C GLU A 132 7.42 -23.81 4.74
N ASP A 133 7.38 -22.64 5.36
CA ASP A 133 8.54 -22.03 6.00
C ASP A 133 8.81 -22.64 7.38
N ARG A 134 9.01 -23.96 7.40
CA ARG A 134 9.11 -24.73 8.64
C ARG A 134 9.92 -25.99 8.40
N CYS A 135 11.09 -26.05 9.03
CA CYS A 135 11.93 -27.24 8.99
C CYS A 135 11.23 -28.39 9.76
N PRO A 136 11.06 -29.59 9.15
CA PRO A 136 10.39 -30.71 9.78
C PRO A 136 11.16 -31.29 10.98
N HIS A 137 12.45 -30.93 11.14
CA HIS A 137 13.25 -31.37 12.26
C HIS A 137 12.81 -30.72 13.59
N ARG A 138 12.86 -29.39 13.67
CA ARG A 138 12.57 -28.62 14.90
C ARG A 138 11.94 -27.25 14.65
N LEU A 139 11.17 -27.15 13.56
CA LEU A 139 10.31 -26.01 13.24
C LEU A 139 11.04 -24.68 12.97
N ALA A 140 12.37 -24.70 12.83
CA ALA A 140 13.14 -23.54 12.42
C ALA A 140 12.61 -23.00 11.08
N LYS A 141 12.57 -21.67 10.95
CA LYS A 141 12.21 -21.02 9.69
C LYS A 141 13.28 -21.30 8.65
N LEU A 142 12.85 -21.80 7.50
CA LEU A 142 13.73 -22.07 6.37
C LEU A 142 14.08 -20.78 5.61
N SER A 143 13.28 -19.73 5.76
CA SER A 143 13.54 -18.38 5.26
C SER A 143 14.70 -17.67 5.96
N GLU A 144 15.07 -18.12 7.16
CA GLU A 144 16.33 -17.73 7.82
C GLU A 144 17.50 -18.64 7.40
N GLY A 145 17.26 -19.52 6.42
CA GLY A 145 18.22 -20.43 5.83
C GLY A 145 19.22 -19.76 4.89
N GLN A 146 19.97 -20.59 4.17
CA GLN A 146 20.83 -20.16 3.07
C GLN A 146 20.64 -21.03 1.83
N LEU A 147 21.02 -20.50 0.66
CA LEU A 147 21.09 -21.29 -0.57
C LEU A 147 22.49 -21.87 -0.71
N LEU A 148 22.60 -23.21 -0.64
CA LEU A 148 23.86 -23.93 -0.78
C LEU A 148 23.75 -24.94 -1.91
N ASP A 149 24.59 -24.80 -2.93
CA ASP A 149 24.56 -25.59 -4.17
C ASP A 149 23.16 -25.60 -4.83
N GLY A 150 22.46 -24.46 -4.76
CA GLY A 150 21.11 -24.33 -5.31
C GLY A 150 19.99 -25.02 -4.53
N ARG A 151 20.28 -25.49 -3.30
CA ARG A 151 19.33 -26.09 -2.37
C ARG A 151 19.10 -25.18 -1.17
N LEU A 152 17.92 -25.28 -0.57
CA LEU A 152 17.65 -24.58 0.68
C LEU A 152 18.23 -25.36 1.86
N GLU A 153 19.13 -24.74 2.60
CA GLU A 153 19.73 -25.29 3.82
C GLU A 153 19.19 -24.59 5.06
N CYS A 154 18.71 -25.38 6.02
CA CYS A 154 18.29 -24.90 7.33
C CYS A 154 19.51 -24.54 8.19
N LEU A 155 19.65 -23.28 8.61
CA LEU A 155 20.77 -22.82 9.44
C LEU A 155 20.80 -23.39 10.86
N TYR A 156 19.75 -24.09 11.31
CA TYR A 156 19.78 -24.69 12.64
C TYR A 156 20.67 -25.95 12.70
N HIS A 157 20.55 -26.85 11.71
CA HIS A 157 21.27 -28.14 11.73
C HIS A 157 21.83 -28.57 10.36
N GLY A 158 21.76 -27.71 9.34
CA GLY A 158 22.32 -27.99 8.02
C GLY A 158 21.52 -29.00 7.18
N TRP A 159 20.23 -29.21 7.49
CA TRP A 159 19.39 -30.07 6.66
C TRP A 159 19.13 -29.38 5.32
N GLN A 160 19.34 -30.09 4.22
CA GLN A 160 19.20 -29.55 2.86
C GLN A 160 18.01 -30.15 2.13
N PHE A 161 17.29 -29.30 1.39
CA PHE A 161 16.09 -29.66 0.65
C PHE A 161 16.23 -29.29 -0.83
N GLU A 162 15.88 -30.23 -1.71
CA GLU A 162 15.76 -30.02 -3.16
C GLU A 162 14.48 -29.28 -3.53
N GLY A 163 14.42 -28.75 -4.76
CA GLY A 163 13.30 -28.01 -5.34
C GLY A 163 11.91 -28.61 -5.09
N ASN A 164 11.77 -29.94 -5.12
CA ASN A 164 10.52 -30.67 -4.86
C ASN A 164 10.22 -30.95 -3.37
N GLY A 165 10.99 -30.36 -2.46
CA GLY A 165 10.87 -30.52 -1.01
C GLY A 165 11.57 -31.75 -0.45
N LYS A 166 12.21 -32.59 -1.28
CA LYS A 166 12.92 -33.78 -0.81
C LYS A 166 14.12 -33.39 0.05
N CYS A 167 14.21 -33.96 1.26
CA CYS A 167 15.43 -33.84 2.06
C CYS A 167 16.52 -34.74 1.47
N VAL A 168 17.67 -34.14 1.16
CA VAL A 168 18.79 -34.84 0.49
C VAL A 168 20.06 -34.88 1.31
N LYS A 169 20.15 -34.09 2.37
CA LYS A 169 21.30 -34.10 3.26
C LYS A 169 20.87 -33.83 4.69
N ILE A 170 21.32 -34.70 5.59
CA ILE A 170 21.23 -34.55 7.04
C ILE A 170 22.65 -34.76 7.57
N PRO A 171 23.38 -33.70 7.94
CA PRO A 171 24.80 -33.83 8.31
C PRO A 171 25.04 -34.75 9.51
N GLN A 172 24.05 -34.89 10.40
CA GLN A 172 24.13 -35.71 11.60
C GLN A 172 23.76 -37.18 11.36
N LEU A 173 23.34 -37.55 10.15
CA LEU A 173 22.98 -38.92 9.82
C LEU A 173 24.24 -39.74 9.53
N SER A 174 24.35 -40.95 10.09
CA SER A 174 25.52 -41.81 9.89
C SER A 174 25.68 -42.21 8.42
N THR A 175 26.93 -42.43 8.00
CA THR A 175 27.24 -42.88 6.64
C THR A 175 26.46 -44.15 6.29
N GLY A 176 25.71 -44.11 5.18
CA GLY A 176 24.90 -45.23 4.70
C GLY A 176 23.49 -45.34 5.29
N ALA A 177 23.14 -44.54 6.30
CA ALA A 177 21.76 -44.48 6.79
C ALA A 177 20.83 -43.76 5.80
N ARG A 178 19.58 -44.23 5.72
CA ARG A 178 18.56 -43.67 4.81
C ARG A 178 17.90 -42.46 5.42
N ILE A 179 17.72 -41.40 4.62
CA ILE A 179 16.92 -40.23 5.02
C ILE A 179 15.43 -40.65 5.08
N PRO A 180 14.74 -40.43 6.22
CA PRO A 180 13.32 -40.76 6.34
C PRO A 180 12.46 -39.90 5.39
N GLN A 181 11.37 -40.45 4.86
CA GLN A 181 10.44 -39.69 4.02
C GLN A 181 9.75 -38.53 4.76
N SER A 182 9.57 -38.66 6.08
CA SER A 182 9.07 -37.59 6.94
C SER A 182 10.02 -36.40 7.07
N ALA A 183 11.27 -36.50 6.58
CA ALA A 183 12.19 -35.39 6.52
C ALA A 183 11.88 -34.42 5.38
N CYS A 184 11.02 -34.77 4.42
CA CYS A 184 10.68 -33.87 3.32
C CYS A 184 9.85 -32.67 3.79
N VAL A 185 10.12 -31.50 3.22
CA VAL A 185 9.31 -30.30 3.44
C VAL A 185 8.10 -30.29 2.53
N LYS A 186 7.04 -29.65 3.01
CA LYS A 186 5.82 -29.49 2.24
C LYS A 186 6.00 -28.37 1.21
N THR A 187 5.62 -28.62 -0.04
CA THR A 187 5.75 -27.67 -1.15
C THR A 187 4.40 -27.04 -1.50
N TYR A 188 4.43 -25.79 -1.96
CA TYR A 188 3.29 -25.11 -2.54
C TYR A 188 3.48 -24.93 -4.05
N GLU A 189 2.38 -25.10 -4.79
CA GLU A 189 2.36 -24.83 -6.23
C GLU A 189 2.42 -23.32 -6.45
N ILE A 190 3.32 -22.91 -7.34
CA ILE A 190 3.48 -21.51 -7.76
C ILE A 190 3.53 -21.38 -9.27
N ARG A 191 3.14 -20.22 -9.78
CA ARG A 191 3.22 -19.86 -11.20
C ARG A 191 3.71 -18.43 -11.33
N ASP A 192 4.66 -18.20 -12.24
CA ASP A 192 4.97 -16.86 -12.69
C ASP A 192 4.05 -16.51 -13.85
N SER A 193 3.26 -15.44 -13.71
CA SER A 193 2.39 -14.93 -14.77
C SER A 193 2.46 -13.40 -14.79
N GLN A 194 2.79 -12.86 -15.97
CA GLN A 194 2.92 -11.42 -16.24
C GLN A 194 3.81 -10.67 -15.23
N GLY A 195 4.87 -11.33 -14.71
CA GLY A 195 5.85 -10.75 -13.77
C GLY A 195 5.44 -10.80 -12.30
N VAL A 196 4.40 -11.57 -11.97
CA VAL A 196 3.93 -11.82 -10.61
C VAL A 196 4.02 -13.31 -10.33
N VAL A 197 4.63 -13.66 -9.20
CA VAL A 197 4.58 -15.03 -8.65
C VAL A 197 3.23 -15.20 -7.96
N TRP A 198 2.47 -16.19 -8.37
CA TRP A 198 1.20 -16.60 -7.81
C TRP A 198 1.37 -17.88 -7.00
N ILE A 199 0.63 -18.03 -5.90
CA ILE A 199 0.64 -19.22 -5.04
C ILE A 199 -0.76 -19.83 -4.91
N TRP A 200 -0.80 -21.16 -4.92
CA TRP A 200 -2.00 -21.95 -4.65
C TRP A 200 -1.88 -22.63 -3.27
N MET A 201 -2.83 -22.34 -2.38
CA MET A 201 -2.71 -22.71 -0.95
C MET A 201 -3.32 -24.08 -0.58
N SER A 202 -4.01 -24.74 -1.51
CA SER A 202 -4.65 -26.03 -1.28
C SER A 202 -3.79 -27.20 -1.76
N HIS A 203 -3.66 -28.23 -0.93
CA HIS A 203 -3.09 -29.53 -1.33
C HIS A 203 -4.18 -30.58 -1.59
N LYS A 204 -5.46 -30.22 -1.37
CA LYS A 204 -6.59 -31.15 -1.52
C LYS A 204 -7.00 -31.31 -2.98
N LYS A 205 -6.74 -30.29 -3.81
CA LYS A 205 -7.03 -30.29 -5.24
C LYS A 205 -5.84 -29.77 -6.03
N PRO A 206 -5.63 -30.28 -7.25
CA PRO A 206 -4.62 -29.72 -8.15
C PRO A 206 -4.93 -28.26 -8.45
N PRO A 207 -3.89 -27.42 -8.65
CA PRO A 207 -4.08 -26.03 -9.02
C PRO A 207 -4.78 -25.90 -10.38
N ASN A 208 -5.76 -25.00 -10.48
CA ASN A 208 -6.42 -24.67 -11.75
C ASN A 208 -5.78 -23.41 -12.36
N PRO A 209 -5.00 -23.51 -13.46
CA PRO A 209 -4.35 -22.36 -14.10
C PRO A 209 -5.32 -21.28 -14.60
N ASP A 210 -6.54 -21.65 -14.99
CA ASP A 210 -7.54 -20.73 -15.57
C ASP A 210 -8.06 -19.72 -14.55
N LYS A 211 -7.80 -19.95 -13.25
CA LYS A 211 -8.13 -19.01 -12.17
C LYS A 211 -7.10 -17.89 -12.00
N ILE A 212 -5.93 -17.95 -12.65
CA ILE A 212 -4.97 -16.84 -12.62
C ILE A 212 -5.54 -15.70 -13.47
N PRO A 213 -5.71 -14.49 -12.92
CA PRO A 213 -6.24 -13.37 -13.69
C PRO A 213 -5.25 -12.96 -14.79
N TRP A 214 -5.80 -12.62 -15.95
CA TRP A 214 -5.05 -12.13 -17.09
C TRP A 214 -5.32 -10.64 -17.32
N PHE A 215 -4.27 -9.87 -17.58
CA PHE A 215 -4.34 -8.41 -17.70
C PHE A 215 -3.83 -7.95 -19.06
N GLU A 216 -4.76 -7.60 -19.95
CA GLU A 216 -4.41 -7.31 -21.35
C GLU A 216 -3.49 -6.13 -21.56
N ILE A 217 -3.45 -5.18 -20.63
CA ILE A 217 -2.59 -4.01 -20.77
C ILE A 217 -1.10 -4.39 -20.85
N PHE A 218 -0.66 -5.46 -20.19
CA PHE A 218 0.77 -5.84 -20.20
C PHE A 218 1.21 -6.47 -21.53
N GLU A 219 0.28 -6.99 -22.33
CA GLU A 219 0.57 -7.50 -23.67
C GLU A 219 0.53 -6.42 -24.76
N ARG A 220 0.04 -5.22 -24.41
CA ARG A 220 -0.06 -4.14 -25.39
C ARG A 220 1.33 -3.60 -25.75
N PRO A 221 1.63 -3.37 -27.04
CA PRO A 221 2.88 -2.77 -27.47
C PRO A 221 3.16 -1.44 -26.76
N GLY A 222 4.41 -1.26 -26.32
CA GLY A 222 4.84 -0.04 -25.64
C GLY A 222 4.32 0.13 -24.21
N CYS A 223 3.61 -0.87 -23.66
CA CYS A 223 3.23 -0.90 -22.26
C CYS A 223 4.47 -0.82 -21.38
N ARG A 224 4.41 0.07 -20.40
CA ARG A 224 5.40 0.19 -19.34
C ARG A 224 4.65 0.26 -18.03
N ASP A 225 5.21 -0.37 -17.02
CA ASP A 225 4.62 -0.39 -15.69
C ASP A 225 5.57 0.12 -14.62
N ASN A 226 4.97 0.76 -13.62
CA ASN A 226 5.62 1.02 -12.35
C ASN A 226 5.00 0.10 -11.30
N SER A 227 5.78 -0.87 -10.81
CA SER A 227 5.30 -1.96 -9.97
C SER A 227 6.02 -1.98 -8.62
N THR A 228 5.25 -1.99 -7.53
CA THR A 228 5.72 -1.95 -6.14
C THR A 228 4.98 -2.95 -5.25
N ILE A 229 5.61 -3.34 -4.13
CA ILE A 229 5.07 -4.23 -3.11
C ILE A 229 4.96 -3.46 -1.80
N HIS A 230 3.86 -3.67 -1.06
CA HIS A 230 3.58 -3.06 0.23
C HIS A 230 3.00 -4.08 1.23
N GLU A 231 3.63 -4.27 2.38
CA GLU A 231 3.02 -4.93 3.54
C GLU A 231 2.26 -3.94 4.42
N LEU A 232 1.01 -4.25 4.75
CA LEU A 232 0.08 -3.29 5.36
C LEU A 232 -0.53 -3.84 6.66
N PRO A 233 -0.59 -3.03 7.74
CA PRO A 233 -1.03 -3.47 9.06
C PRO A 233 -2.57 -3.42 9.23
N TYR A 234 -3.30 -3.95 8.27
CA TYR A 234 -4.76 -4.08 8.34
C TYR A 234 -5.26 -5.17 7.36
N ASP A 235 -6.50 -5.57 7.55
CA ASP A 235 -7.13 -6.69 6.86
C ASP A 235 -7.27 -6.47 5.35
N HIS A 236 -7.21 -7.59 4.63
CA HIS A 236 -7.37 -7.64 3.17
C HIS A 236 -8.69 -7.03 2.68
N SER A 237 -9.80 -7.23 3.40
CA SER A 237 -11.10 -6.67 3.00
C SER A 237 -11.12 -5.15 3.09
N ILE A 238 -10.59 -4.59 4.18
CA ILE A 238 -10.50 -3.13 4.38
C ILE A 238 -9.62 -2.50 3.31
N LEU A 239 -8.51 -3.15 2.98
CA LEU A 239 -7.65 -2.72 1.88
C LEU A 239 -8.41 -2.68 0.55
N LEU A 240 -9.13 -3.75 0.19
CA LEU A 240 -9.88 -3.79 -1.06
C LEU A 240 -10.98 -2.72 -1.11
N GLU A 241 -11.74 -2.53 -0.02
CA GLU A 241 -12.75 -1.48 0.07
C GLU A 241 -12.15 -0.10 -0.15
N ASN A 242 -11.01 0.20 0.47
CA ASN A 242 -10.31 1.48 0.25
C ASN A 242 -9.86 1.65 -1.20
N LEU A 243 -9.31 0.61 -1.83
CA LEU A 243 -8.80 0.70 -3.20
C LEU A 243 -9.90 0.86 -4.26
N MET A 244 -11.13 0.42 -3.97
CA MET A 244 -12.28 0.57 -4.86
C MET A 244 -13.13 1.81 -4.58
N ASP A 245 -12.83 2.57 -3.54
CA ASP A 245 -13.49 3.83 -3.21
C ASP A 245 -12.76 5.02 -3.87
N PRO A 246 -13.24 5.55 -5.01
CA PRO A 246 -12.68 6.75 -5.61
C PRO A 246 -12.96 8.06 -4.85
N ALA A 247 -13.94 8.10 -3.94
CA ALA A 247 -14.43 9.34 -3.34
C ALA A 247 -13.42 9.95 -2.35
N HIS A 248 -12.65 9.13 -1.64
CA HIS A 248 -11.63 9.65 -0.72
C HIS A 248 -10.40 10.24 -1.44
N VAL A 249 -10.13 9.87 -2.70
CA VAL A 249 -8.87 10.17 -3.39
C VAL A 249 -8.55 11.69 -3.42
N PRO A 250 -9.48 12.58 -3.82
CA PRO A 250 -9.22 14.03 -3.82
C PRO A 250 -8.99 14.61 -2.40
N ILE A 251 -9.56 13.97 -1.37
CA ILE A 251 -9.59 14.46 0.01
C ILE A 251 -8.38 13.97 0.83
N SER A 252 -8.10 12.67 0.79
CA SER A 252 -7.04 12.03 1.57
C SER A 252 -5.66 12.29 0.97
N HIS A 253 -5.57 12.39 -0.36
CA HIS A 253 -4.30 12.52 -1.09
C HIS A 253 -4.06 13.92 -1.68
N ASP A 254 -4.80 14.92 -1.20
CA ASP A 254 -4.70 16.31 -1.63
C ASP A 254 -3.24 16.75 -1.77
N ARG A 255 -2.87 17.16 -2.99
CA ARG A 255 -1.54 17.66 -3.37
C ARG A 255 -0.37 16.69 -3.13
N THR A 256 -0.64 15.45 -2.71
CA THR A 256 0.35 14.39 -2.51
C THR A 256 0.44 13.52 -3.75
N ASP A 257 -0.72 13.17 -4.28
CA ASP A 257 -0.86 12.84 -5.69
C ASP A 257 -0.96 14.16 -6.47
N PHE A 258 -0.09 14.36 -7.46
CA PHE A 258 -0.04 15.60 -8.25
C PHE A 258 -1.34 15.87 -9.02
N THR A 259 -2.21 14.85 -9.15
CA THR A 259 -3.52 14.97 -9.80
C THR A 259 -4.69 15.02 -8.80
N ALA A 260 -4.47 14.74 -7.52
CA ALA A 260 -5.53 14.82 -6.51
C ALA A 260 -5.60 16.22 -5.91
N LYS A 261 -6.73 16.89 -6.11
CA LYS A 261 -7.03 18.20 -5.55
C LYS A 261 -8.29 18.11 -4.74
N ARG A 262 -8.26 18.58 -3.49
CA ARG A 262 -9.42 18.57 -2.61
C ARG A 262 -10.65 19.23 -3.25
N GLU A 263 -10.42 20.25 -4.07
CA GLU A 263 -11.46 21.02 -4.75
C GLU A 263 -12.17 20.23 -5.85
N ASP A 264 -11.62 19.09 -6.31
CA ASP A 264 -12.21 18.22 -7.33
C ASP A 264 -13.19 17.18 -6.74
N ALA A 265 -13.38 17.16 -5.41
CA ALA A 265 -14.33 16.27 -4.75
C ALA A 265 -15.77 16.58 -5.17
N ALA A 266 -16.48 15.60 -5.70
CA ALA A 266 -17.83 15.73 -6.24
C ALA A 266 -18.58 14.40 -6.15
N ALA A 267 -19.90 14.45 -6.36
CA ALA A 267 -20.71 13.25 -6.54
C ALA A 267 -20.21 12.42 -7.74
N LEU A 268 -20.20 11.10 -7.57
CA LEU A 268 -19.80 10.16 -8.60
C LEU A 268 -21.00 9.39 -9.13
N PHE A 269 -20.93 9.01 -10.41
CA PHE A 269 -21.83 8.04 -10.99
C PHE A 269 -21.19 6.66 -10.99
N PHE A 270 -22.02 5.64 -10.91
CA PHE A 270 -21.61 4.24 -11.00
C PHE A 270 -22.62 3.48 -11.85
N GLU A 271 -22.11 2.74 -12.83
CA GLU A 271 -22.89 1.87 -13.71
C GLU A 271 -22.32 0.45 -13.60
N VAL A 272 -22.96 -0.38 -12.79
CA VAL A 272 -22.58 -1.79 -12.65
C VAL A 272 -23.05 -2.56 -13.87
N THR A 273 -22.12 -3.08 -14.66
CA THR A 273 -22.42 -3.79 -15.91
C THR A 273 -22.31 -5.31 -15.77
N GLU A 274 -21.64 -5.79 -14.73
CA GLU A 274 -21.38 -7.22 -14.53
C GLU A 274 -21.43 -7.58 -13.04
N ARG A 275 -22.10 -8.70 -12.71
CA ARG A 275 -22.05 -9.35 -11.40
C ARG A 275 -21.94 -10.85 -11.59
N THR A 276 -20.95 -11.47 -10.97
CA THR A 276 -20.68 -12.92 -11.00
C THR A 276 -20.26 -13.39 -9.61
N ASP A 277 -20.20 -14.71 -9.41
CA ASP A 277 -19.62 -15.27 -8.18
C ASP A 277 -18.10 -15.01 -8.07
N ARG A 278 -17.47 -14.60 -9.18
CA ARG A 278 -16.05 -14.26 -9.30
C ARG A 278 -15.79 -12.75 -9.25
N GLY A 279 -16.80 -11.94 -8.95
CA GLY A 279 -16.65 -10.50 -8.76
C GLY A 279 -17.60 -9.68 -9.62
N PHE A 280 -17.24 -8.42 -9.89
CA PHE A 280 -18.11 -7.46 -10.55
C PHE A 280 -17.30 -6.44 -11.34
N ALA A 281 -17.96 -5.75 -12.28
CA ALA A 281 -17.34 -4.71 -13.07
C ALA A 281 -18.34 -3.63 -13.49
N GLY A 282 -17.79 -2.48 -13.89
CA GLY A 282 -18.60 -1.42 -14.46
C GLY A 282 -17.88 -0.09 -14.60
N TRP A 283 -18.64 0.92 -15.00
CA TRP A 283 -18.16 2.26 -15.30
C TRP A 283 -18.41 3.20 -14.13
N TRP A 284 -17.48 4.13 -13.91
CA TRP A 284 -17.66 5.20 -12.95
C TRP A 284 -16.92 6.47 -13.37
N GLY A 285 -17.31 7.58 -12.78
CA GLY A 285 -16.73 8.90 -13.03
C GLY A 285 -17.46 9.96 -12.23
N ARG A 286 -17.15 11.24 -12.46
CA ARG A 286 -17.85 12.35 -11.80
C ARG A 286 -19.20 12.57 -12.46
N GLU A 287 -20.25 12.77 -11.67
CA GLU A 287 -21.62 13.00 -12.18
C GLU A 287 -21.67 14.25 -13.08
N ILE A 288 -20.91 15.31 -12.74
CA ILE A 288 -20.82 16.54 -13.54
C ILE A 288 -20.22 16.32 -14.93
N ASP A 289 -19.41 15.28 -15.09
CA ASP A 289 -18.81 14.95 -16.39
C ASP A 289 -19.74 14.06 -17.22
N ARG A 290 -20.85 13.57 -16.64
CA ARG A 290 -21.76 12.57 -17.23
C ARG A 290 -22.52 13.01 -18.50
N ALA A 291 -22.27 14.20 -19.04
CA ALA A 291 -22.81 14.60 -20.34
C ALA A 291 -21.81 15.41 -21.19
N GLY A 292 -20.55 15.52 -20.75
CA GLY A 292 -19.58 16.47 -21.30
C GLY A 292 -18.72 15.89 -22.45
N PRO A 293 -18.38 16.66 -23.50
CA PRO A 293 -17.60 16.16 -24.64
C PRO A 293 -16.16 15.72 -24.32
N ASN A 294 -15.60 16.13 -23.17
CA ASN A 294 -14.25 15.77 -22.70
C ASN A 294 -14.24 14.59 -21.73
N TYR A 295 -15.21 13.70 -21.90
CA TYR A 295 -15.58 12.61 -21.02
C TYR A 295 -14.42 11.66 -20.67
N VAL A 296 -14.24 11.38 -19.37
CA VAL A 296 -13.34 10.34 -18.89
C VAL A 296 -14.11 9.35 -18.03
N HIS A 297 -14.40 8.17 -18.60
CA HIS A 297 -14.90 7.04 -17.83
C HIS A 297 -13.74 6.17 -17.34
N TYR A 298 -13.88 5.69 -16.13
CA TYR A 298 -13.03 4.66 -15.57
C TYR A 298 -13.80 3.35 -15.57
N PHE A 299 -13.14 2.28 -15.98
CA PHE A 299 -13.68 0.93 -15.90
C PHE A 299 -13.07 0.21 -14.70
N LEU A 300 -13.88 -0.08 -13.70
CA LEU A 300 -13.46 -0.86 -12.54
C LEU A 300 -13.83 -2.33 -12.75
N ARG A 301 -12.91 -3.24 -12.42
CA ARG A 301 -13.16 -4.68 -12.38
C ARG A 301 -12.53 -5.27 -11.13
N PHE A 302 -13.37 -5.89 -10.30
CA PHE A 302 -12.93 -6.77 -9.24
C PHE A 302 -13.04 -8.22 -9.72
N GLN A 303 -11.93 -8.94 -9.69
CA GLN A 303 -11.84 -10.36 -9.96
C GLN A 303 -11.37 -11.08 -8.70
N ALA A 304 -12.23 -11.95 -8.20
CA ALA A 304 -12.02 -12.70 -6.98
C ALA A 304 -10.75 -13.56 -7.04
N PRO A 305 -10.09 -13.78 -5.88
CA PRO A 305 -10.38 -13.14 -4.59
C PRO A 305 -9.66 -11.80 -4.39
N CYS A 306 -8.73 -11.43 -5.27
CA CYS A 306 -7.62 -10.54 -4.90
C CYS A 306 -7.25 -9.47 -5.93
N ALA A 307 -7.88 -9.43 -7.11
CA ALA A 307 -7.44 -8.56 -8.20
C ALA A 307 -8.45 -7.43 -8.44
N LEU A 308 -8.01 -6.19 -8.29
CA LEU A 308 -8.78 -4.99 -8.59
C LEU A 308 -8.09 -4.21 -9.71
N GLN A 309 -8.82 -3.92 -10.77
CA GLN A 309 -8.38 -3.12 -11.91
C GLN A 309 -9.17 -1.84 -11.98
N ASN A 310 -8.49 -0.75 -12.31
CA ASN A 310 -9.10 0.51 -12.70
C ASN A 310 -8.47 0.99 -14.00
N ASN A 311 -9.21 0.83 -15.09
CA ASN A 311 -8.73 0.99 -16.45
C ASN A 311 -9.26 2.29 -17.04
N ARG A 312 -8.43 2.94 -17.86
CA ARG A 312 -8.78 4.16 -18.59
C ARG A 312 -8.23 4.08 -20.00
N GLU A 313 -9.09 4.39 -20.96
CA GLU A 313 -8.70 4.63 -22.35
C GLU A 313 -8.68 6.14 -22.61
N PHE A 314 -7.72 6.61 -23.41
CA PHE A 314 -7.64 8.01 -23.80
C PHE A 314 -6.98 8.15 -25.17
N ILE A 315 -7.29 9.25 -25.85
CA ILE A 315 -6.76 9.56 -27.17
C ILE A 315 -5.59 10.54 -27.02
N GLY A 316 -4.43 10.19 -27.58
CA GLY A 316 -3.24 11.04 -27.62
C GLY A 316 -3.37 12.19 -28.62
N LYS A 317 -2.41 13.13 -28.58
CA LYS A 317 -2.41 14.34 -29.44
C LYS A 317 -2.50 14.06 -30.95
N ASN A 318 -2.07 12.87 -31.38
CA ASN A 318 -2.03 12.46 -32.78
C ASN A 318 -3.23 11.57 -33.17
N GLY A 319 -4.26 11.45 -32.31
CA GLY A 319 -5.40 10.57 -32.54
C GLY A 319 -5.17 9.10 -32.17
N GLU A 320 -3.98 8.75 -31.68
CA GLU A 320 -3.64 7.39 -31.26
C GLU A 320 -4.36 7.01 -29.95
N LYS A 321 -4.91 5.79 -29.87
CA LYS A 321 -5.51 5.27 -28.64
C LYS A 321 -4.44 4.78 -27.68
N HIS A 322 -4.52 5.24 -26.43
CA HIS A 322 -3.66 4.81 -25.35
C HIS A 322 -4.48 4.24 -24.19
N TYR A 323 -3.82 3.38 -23.43
CA TYR A 323 -4.41 2.64 -22.33
C TYR A 323 -3.58 2.91 -21.08
N ALA A 324 -4.27 3.10 -19.96
CA ALA A 324 -3.64 3.10 -18.66
C ALA A 324 -4.47 2.23 -17.70
N ALA A 325 -3.81 1.50 -16.81
CA ALA A 325 -4.44 0.67 -15.79
C ALA A 325 -3.75 0.88 -14.44
N GLY A 326 -4.56 1.05 -13.40
CA GLY A 326 -4.15 0.80 -12.02
C GLY A 326 -4.57 -0.60 -11.64
N LEU A 327 -3.60 -1.49 -11.45
CA LEU A 327 -3.82 -2.85 -11.00
C LEU A 327 -3.37 -3.00 -9.54
N PHE A 328 -4.26 -3.50 -8.70
CA PHE A 328 -4.04 -3.73 -7.30
C PHE A 328 -4.30 -5.21 -6.99
N LEU A 329 -3.23 -5.92 -6.63
CA LEU A 329 -3.28 -7.35 -6.29
C LEU A 329 -3.09 -7.48 -4.78
N CYS A 330 -4.17 -7.81 -4.08
CA CYS A 330 -4.23 -7.82 -2.62
C CYS A 330 -4.22 -9.26 -2.10
N ARG A 331 -3.33 -9.59 -1.16
CA ARG A 331 -3.32 -10.90 -0.52
C ARG A 331 -3.63 -10.77 0.97
N PRO A 332 -4.46 -11.65 1.55
CA PRO A 332 -4.57 -11.79 2.99
C PRO A 332 -3.30 -12.46 3.53
N ALA A 333 -2.41 -11.65 4.11
CA ALA A 333 -1.20 -12.18 4.72
C ALA A 333 -1.54 -12.88 6.05
N GLY A 334 -2.49 -12.35 6.80
CA GLY A 334 -2.97 -12.90 8.06
C GLY A 334 -3.94 -11.95 8.75
N GLN A 335 -4.32 -12.25 9.99
CA GLN A 335 -5.18 -11.37 10.77
C GLN A 335 -4.53 -10.01 11.05
N GLY A 336 -5.21 -8.93 10.66
CA GLY A 336 -4.71 -7.55 10.74
C GLY A 336 -3.52 -7.28 9.81
N LYS A 337 -3.25 -8.15 8.82
CA LYS A 337 -2.08 -8.07 7.95
C LYS A 337 -2.44 -8.38 6.49
N SER A 338 -2.07 -7.50 5.58
CA SER A 338 -2.26 -7.71 4.14
C SER A 338 -1.00 -7.38 3.35
N MET A 339 -0.90 -7.91 2.13
CA MET A 339 0.13 -7.54 1.18
C MET A 339 -0.53 -7.01 -0.10
N LEU A 340 0.02 -5.93 -0.63
CA LEU A 340 -0.44 -5.28 -1.84
C LEU A 340 0.68 -5.23 -2.88
N ILE A 341 0.43 -5.77 -4.07
CA ILE A 341 1.20 -5.44 -5.27
C ILE A 341 0.43 -4.40 -6.06
N VAL A 342 1.05 -3.24 -6.28
CA VAL A 342 0.49 -2.15 -7.08
C VAL A 342 1.25 -2.09 -8.39
N ARG A 343 0.52 -2.10 -9.50
CA ARG A 343 1.09 -1.99 -10.84
C ARG A 343 0.35 -0.92 -11.62
N PHE A 344 1.04 0.17 -11.94
CA PHE A 344 0.49 1.21 -12.81
C PHE A 344 1.07 1.05 -14.20
N ALA A 345 0.25 0.58 -15.13
CA ALA A 345 0.64 0.35 -16.52
C ALA A 345 0.10 1.45 -17.42
N ILE A 346 0.91 1.87 -18.41
CA ILE A 346 0.52 2.87 -19.41
C ILE A 346 1.21 2.61 -20.75
N THR A 347 0.49 2.78 -21.85
CA THR A 347 1.05 2.62 -23.21
C THR A 347 1.61 3.93 -23.79
N SER A 348 1.17 5.10 -23.28
CA SER A 348 1.65 6.40 -23.75
C SER A 348 2.99 6.80 -23.13
N LYS A 349 3.85 7.45 -23.92
CA LYS A 349 5.17 7.93 -23.46
C LYS A 349 5.00 9.07 -22.44
N PRO A 350 5.70 9.04 -21.29
CA PRO A 350 5.68 10.14 -20.35
C PRO A 350 6.35 11.36 -20.99
N PRO A 351 5.89 12.57 -20.64
CA PRO A 351 6.56 13.83 -20.92
C PRO A 351 8.06 13.78 -20.56
N LEU A 352 8.87 14.54 -21.29
CA LEU A 352 10.33 14.55 -21.14
C LEU A 352 10.77 14.85 -19.69
N LEU A 353 10.12 15.81 -19.03
CA LEU A 353 10.43 16.19 -17.64
C LEU A 353 10.24 15.03 -16.65
N LEU A 354 9.18 14.23 -16.81
CA LEU A 354 8.93 13.07 -15.94
C LEU A 354 9.96 11.95 -16.14
N ARG A 355 10.67 11.90 -17.28
CA ARG A 355 11.75 10.92 -17.52
C ARG A 355 13.02 11.23 -16.73
N LEU A 356 13.17 12.47 -16.24
CA LEU A 356 14.31 12.88 -15.42
C LEU A 356 14.11 12.54 -13.94
N ILE A 357 12.88 12.18 -13.53
CA ILE A 357 12.58 11.80 -12.15
C ILE A 357 13.04 10.36 -11.93
N PRO A 358 13.93 10.11 -10.94
CA PRO A 358 14.36 8.75 -10.62
C PRO A 358 13.20 7.86 -10.19
N GLU A 359 13.22 6.58 -10.59
CA GLU A 359 12.18 5.61 -10.25
C GLU A 359 11.96 5.48 -8.73
N TRP A 360 13.04 5.43 -7.93
CA TRP A 360 12.93 5.38 -6.47
C TRP A 360 12.15 6.57 -5.88
N TYR A 361 12.23 7.75 -6.50
CA TYR A 361 11.50 8.93 -6.04
C TYR A 361 10.00 8.82 -6.39
N ILE A 362 9.67 8.22 -7.53
CA ILE A 362 8.29 7.88 -7.91
C ILE A 362 7.72 6.86 -6.92
N HIS A 363 8.49 5.82 -6.56
CA HIS A 363 8.10 4.80 -5.57
C HIS A 363 7.89 5.43 -4.19
N GLN A 364 8.78 6.33 -3.78
CA GLN A 364 8.65 7.09 -2.54
C GLN A 364 7.35 7.90 -2.52
N ASN A 365 7.02 8.60 -3.61
CA ASN A 365 5.80 9.40 -3.65
C ASN A 365 4.54 8.52 -3.66
N ALA A 366 4.55 7.41 -4.40
CA ALA A 366 3.48 6.42 -4.35
C ALA A 366 3.30 5.83 -2.94
N SER A 367 4.39 5.62 -2.20
CA SER A 367 4.35 5.17 -0.81
C SER A 367 3.70 6.17 0.13
N LYS A 368 3.81 7.49 -0.13
CA LYS A 368 3.16 8.52 0.69
C LYS A 368 1.63 8.40 0.66
N VAL A 369 1.06 7.99 -0.47
CA VAL A 369 -0.39 7.79 -0.64
C VAL A 369 -0.88 6.76 0.40
N PHE A 370 -0.27 5.57 0.43
CA PHE A 370 -0.62 4.52 1.39
C PHE A 370 -0.38 4.92 2.85
N GLU A 371 0.62 5.74 3.13
CA GLU A 371 0.88 6.26 4.49
C GLU A 371 -0.21 7.20 4.98
N GLN A 372 -0.88 7.91 4.08
CA GLN A 372 -2.00 8.77 4.42
C GLN A 372 -3.24 7.97 4.80
N ASP A 373 -3.45 6.80 4.18
CA ASP A 373 -4.61 5.94 4.46
C ASP A 373 -4.40 5.07 5.70
N MET A 374 -3.16 4.62 5.92
CA MET A 374 -2.84 3.60 6.92
C MET A 374 -3.38 3.91 8.32
N GLY A 375 -3.32 5.18 8.76
CA GLY A 375 -3.85 5.59 10.06
C GLY A 375 -5.37 5.44 10.17
N PHE A 376 -6.11 5.67 9.08
CA PHE A 376 -7.56 5.51 9.04
C PHE A 376 -7.94 4.02 8.97
N LEU A 377 -7.30 3.27 8.08
CA LEU A 377 -7.65 1.87 7.83
C LEU A 377 -7.31 0.96 9.03
N SER A 378 -6.14 1.17 9.66
CA SER A 378 -5.79 0.46 10.90
C SER A 378 -6.79 0.76 12.01
N SER A 379 -7.22 2.03 12.15
CA SER A 379 -8.23 2.41 13.14
C SER A 379 -9.60 1.79 12.86
N GLN A 380 -10.02 1.71 11.59
CA GLN A 380 -11.27 1.05 11.21
C GLN A 380 -11.21 -0.45 11.53
N ASN A 381 -10.07 -1.09 11.25
CA ASN A 381 -9.83 -2.49 11.57
C ASN A 381 -9.99 -2.76 13.07
N GLU A 382 -9.43 -1.90 13.92
CA GLU A 382 -9.57 -2.02 15.38
C GLU A 382 -11.03 -1.91 15.84
N ILE A 383 -11.79 -0.98 15.26
CA ILE A 383 -13.23 -0.83 15.57
C ILE A 383 -14.00 -2.08 15.15
N LEU A 384 -13.79 -2.61 13.94
CA LEU A 384 -14.47 -3.83 13.47
C LEU A 384 -14.17 -5.02 14.38
N MET A 385 -12.90 -5.21 14.74
CA MET A 385 -12.46 -6.27 15.64
C MET A 385 -13.01 -6.13 17.07
N LYS A 386 -13.28 -4.90 17.51
CA LYS A 386 -13.84 -4.59 18.82
C LYS A 386 -15.35 -4.79 18.86
N GLU A 387 -16.08 -4.18 17.92
CA GLU A 387 -17.54 -4.17 17.90
C GLU A 387 -18.10 -5.52 17.46
N LYS A 388 -17.40 -6.26 16.58
CA LYS A 388 -17.74 -7.64 16.17
C LYS A 388 -19.16 -7.78 15.62
N VAL A 389 -19.64 -6.77 14.92
CA VAL A 389 -20.94 -6.75 14.24
C VAL A 389 -20.75 -6.65 12.72
N PRO A 390 -21.74 -7.08 11.92
CA PRO A 390 -21.73 -6.87 10.47
C PRO A 390 -21.60 -5.38 10.10
N THR A 391 -21.02 -5.13 8.92
CA THR A 391 -20.69 -3.77 8.48
C THR A 391 -21.93 -2.87 8.32
N ARG A 392 -23.13 -3.43 8.05
CA ARG A 392 -24.38 -2.66 7.97
C ARG A 392 -24.76 -1.92 9.25
N GLU A 393 -24.28 -2.37 10.41
CA GLU A 393 -24.59 -1.74 11.71
C GLU A 393 -23.65 -0.56 12.02
N LEU A 394 -22.53 -0.46 11.30
CA LEU A 394 -21.46 0.52 11.57
C LEU A 394 -21.29 1.56 10.46
N TYR A 395 -21.65 1.22 9.22
CA TYR A 395 -21.42 2.07 8.05
C TYR A 395 -22.73 2.49 7.37
N ILE A 396 -22.70 3.70 6.84
CA ILE A 396 -23.68 4.23 5.89
C ILE A 396 -23.06 4.14 4.49
N ASN A 397 -23.81 3.68 3.49
CA ASN A 397 -23.34 3.61 2.10
C ASN A 397 -24.16 4.58 1.22
N LEU A 398 -23.52 5.62 0.70
CA LEU A 398 -24.14 6.55 -0.23
C LEU A 398 -23.98 6.06 -1.66
N ARG A 399 -25.02 6.21 -2.48
CA ARG A 399 -24.99 5.77 -3.87
C ARG A 399 -23.94 6.54 -4.70
N SER A 400 -23.72 7.79 -4.34
CA SER A 400 -22.81 8.73 -5.01
C SER A 400 -21.33 8.58 -4.62
N SER A 401 -20.97 7.66 -3.73
CA SER A 401 -19.58 7.36 -3.35
C SER A 401 -19.28 5.87 -3.16
N ASP A 402 -20.20 5.11 -2.58
CA ASP A 402 -19.91 3.80 -1.97
C ASP A 402 -20.44 2.60 -2.78
N THR A 403 -20.89 2.81 -4.02
CA THR A 403 -21.51 1.74 -4.82
C THR A 403 -20.58 0.52 -4.99
N TRP A 404 -19.29 0.72 -5.29
CA TRP A 404 -18.35 -0.40 -5.42
C TRP A 404 -18.12 -1.14 -4.10
N VAL A 405 -17.99 -0.40 -2.99
CA VAL A 405 -17.85 -0.96 -1.64
C VAL A 405 -19.08 -1.80 -1.29
N ALA A 406 -20.28 -1.31 -1.61
CA ALA A 406 -21.52 -2.05 -1.41
C ALA A 406 -21.56 -3.35 -2.24
N GLU A 407 -21.16 -3.32 -3.51
CA GLU A 407 -21.07 -4.53 -4.35
C GLU A 407 -20.07 -5.54 -3.80
N TYR A 408 -18.91 -5.09 -3.32
CA TYR A 408 -17.92 -5.96 -2.68
C TYR A 408 -18.44 -6.60 -1.39
N ARG A 409 -19.11 -5.83 -0.53
CA ARG A 409 -19.69 -6.38 0.71
C ARG A 409 -20.83 -7.37 0.43
N LYS A 410 -21.65 -7.12 -0.61
CA LYS A 410 -22.66 -8.08 -1.09
C LYS A 410 -22.00 -9.36 -1.61
N TRP A 411 -20.89 -9.26 -2.34
CA TRP A 411 -20.12 -10.42 -2.77
C TRP A 411 -19.50 -11.18 -1.58
N MET A 412 -18.90 -10.48 -0.62
CA MET A 412 -18.37 -11.07 0.62
C MET A 412 -19.44 -11.80 1.43
N ASP A 413 -20.67 -11.29 1.46
CA ASP A 413 -21.81 -11.96 2.09
C ASP A 413 -22.16 -13.31 1.43
N LYS A 414 -21.83 -13.51 0.16
CA LYS A 414 -22.08 -14.77 -0.57
C LYS A 414 -20.95 -15.78 -0.39
N VAL A 415 -19.70 -15.31 -0.43
CA VAL A 415 -18.51 -16.19 -0.53
C VAL A 415 -17.58 -16.16 0.69
N GLY A 416 -17.80 -15.26 1.64
CA GLY A 416 -16.92 -15.02 2.78
C GLY A 416 -16.80 -16.21 3.74
N HIS A 417 -17.78 -17.11 3.75
CA HIS A 417 -17.85 -18.28 4.65
C HIS A 417 -16.65 -19.23 4.58
N GLY A 418 -15.82 -19.17 3.53
CA GLY A 418 -14.59 -19.96 3.41
C GLY A 418 -13.30 -19.24 3.88
N MET A 419 -13.39 -17.99 4.35
CA MET A 419 -12.27 -17.28 4.97
C MET A 419 -12.09 -17.71 6.43
N PRO A 420 -10.85 -17.73 6.95
CA PRO A 420 -10.63 -17.92 8.39
C PRO A 420 -11.41 -16.92 9.25
N TYR A 421 -11.57 -15.69 8.77
CA TYR A 421 -12.45 -14.67 9.35
C TYR A 421 -12.80 -13.60 8.29
N HIS A 422 -13.94 -12.92 8.42
CA HIS A 422 -14.35 -11.83 7.54
C HIS A 422 -15.43 -10.93 8.16
N PHE A 423 -15.53 -9.71 7.66
CA PHE A 423 -16.64 -8.80 7.92
C PHE A 423 -17.36 -8.51 6.60
N GLY A 424 -18.58 -9.01 6.46
CA GLY A 424 -19.48 -8.78 5.32
C GLY A 424 -20.54 -7.73 5.62
N HIS A 425 -21.45 -7.50 4.66
CA HIS A 425 -22.58 -6.59 4.85
C HIS A 425 -23.50 -7.04 5.98
N SER A 426 -23.96 -8.29 5.90
CA SER A 426 -24.90 -8.91 6.85
C SER A 426 -24.28 -10.09 7.58
N THR A 427 -23.14 -10.59 7.10
CA THR A 427 -22.47 -11.77 7.65
C THR A 427 -21.14 -11.40 8.29
N ILE A 428 -20.72 -12.15 9.29
CA ILE A 428 -19.36 -12.10 9.84
C ILE A 428 -18.87 -13.53 10.06
N SER A 429 -17.56 -13.72 9.99
CA SER A 429 -16.84 -14.86 10.55
C SER A 429 -15.78 -14.29 11.46
N LEU A 430 -15.83 -14.65 12.75
CA LEU A 430 -14.85 -14.18 13.72
C LEU A 430 -13.65 -15.13 13.74
N PRO A 431 -12.44 -14.61 13.95
CA PRO A 431 -11.25 -15.45 14.02
C PRO A 431 -11.29 -16.36 15.25
N GLU A 432 -10.87 -17.62 15.10
CA GLU A 432 -10.86 -18.62 16.18
C GLU A 432 -9.91 -18.24 17.33
N LEU A 433 -8.79 -17.60 16.99
CA LEU A 433 -7.83 -17.04 17.94
C LEU A 433 -7.82 -15.52 17.78
N PRO A 434 -7.73 -14.74 18.86
CA PRO A 434 -7.44 -13.32 18.72
C PRO A 434 -6.12 -13.15 17.98
N ALA A 435 -6.04 -12.18 17.07
CA ALA A 435 -4.79 -11.86 16.39
C ALA A 435 -3.67 -11.81 17.42
N VAL A 436 -2.55 -12.47 17.12
CA VAL A 436 -1.28 -12.12 17.76
C VAL A 436 -0.93 -10.75 17.20
N VAL A 437 -1.52 -9.71 17.80
CA VAL A 437 -1.21 -8.34 17.46
C VAL A 437 0.22 -8.12 17.95
N GLU A 438 1.20 -8.29 17.08
CA GLU A 438 2.44 -7.53 17.18
C GLU A 438 2.00 -6.06 17.05
N HIS A 439 1.60 -5.46 18.18
CA HIS A 439 1.00 -4.13 18.21
C HIS A 439 1.88 -3.14 17.46
N ALA A 440 1.48 -2.78 16.24
CA ALA A 440 1.74 -1.45 15.75
C ALA A 440 0.89 -0.54 16.64
N PRO A 441 1.51 0.26 17.51
CA PRO A 441 0.75 0.99 18.51
C PRO A 441 -0.16 2.00 17.82
N ALA A 442 -1.44 2.06 18.16
CA ALA A 442 -2.39 3.00 17.55
C ALA A 442 -2.09 4.46 17.93
N GLY A 443 -2.51 5.41 17.10
CA GLY A 443 -2.50 6.84 17.42
C GLY A 443 -1.10 7.50 17.45
N PHE A 444 -0.84 8.37 18.42
CA PHE A 444 0.40 9.16 18.53
C PHE A 444 1.66 8.28 18.60
N VAL A 445 1.55 7.09 19.19
CA VAL A 445 2.63 6.13 19.34
C VAL A 445 2.92 5.39 18.02
N ALA A 446 1.93 5.26 17.11
CA ALA A 446 2.13 4.77 15.73
C ALA A 446 3.08 5.68 14.97
N ASN A 447 2.85 7.00 15.06
CA ASN A 447 3.63 8.01 14.36
C ASN A 447 5.07 8.10 14.90
N LEU A 448 5.27 7.97 16.21
CA LEU A 448 6.60 7.94 16.83
C LEU A 448 7.35 6.62 16.56
N SER A 449 6.66 5.48 16.62
CA SER A 449 7.27 4.16 16.36
C SER A 449 7.52 3.90 14.87
N ALA A 450 6.77 4.55 13.98
CA ALA A 450 6.99 4.50 12.53
C ALA A 450 8.08 5.49 12.05
N SER A 451 8.41 6.51 12.85
CA SER A 451 9.48 7.48 12.55
C SER A 451 10.83 7.12 13.15
N GLN A 452 10.87 6.23 14.14
CA GLN A 452 12.10 5.70 14.71
C GLN A 452 12.41 4.31 14.14
N PRO A 453 13.65 4.09 13.65
CA PRO A 453 14.12 2.74 13.40
C PRO A 453 14.10 1.94 14.72
N ALA A 454 13.28 0.90 14.82
CA ALA A 454 13.28 0.02 15.99
C ALA A 454 14.69 -0.60 16.11
N LYS A 455 15.52 -0.11 17.04
CA LYS A 455 16.92 -0.56 17.13
C LYS A 455 16.97 -2.03 17.53
N GLY A 456 17.36 -2.89 16.61
CA GLY A 456 17.83 -4.23 16.97
C GLY A 456 19.25 -4.17 17.55
N GLY A 457 19.80 -5.32 17.92
CA GLY A 457 21.17 -5.45 18.44
C GLY A 457 22.25 -4.87 17.50
N ILE A 458 23.47 -4.73 18.02
CA ILE A 458 24.62 -4.14 17.31
C ILE A 458 24.78 -4.78 15.90
N GLY A 459 24.68 -3.96 14.85
CA GLY A 459 24.77 -4.40 13.45
C GLY A 459 23.44 -4.74 12.77
N THR A 460 22.33 -4.84 13.52
CA THR A 460 20.99 -4.94 12.94
C THR A 460 20.37 -3.54 12.89
N MET A 461 19.96 -3.10 11.70
CA MET A 461 19.47 -1.72 11.57
C MET A 461 18.07 -1.55 12.15
N HIS A 462 17.15 -2.53 12.02
CA HIS A 462 15.74 -2.32 12.36
C HIS A 462 15.02 -3.62 12.82
N ALA A 463 14.12 -3.57 13.83
CA ALA A 463 13.13 -4.62 14.11
C ALA A 463 11.94 -4.48 13.14
N PRO A 464 11.38 -5.59 12.61
CA PRO A 464 10.26 -5.54 11.65
C PRO A 464 9.11 -4.67 12.15
N ASN A 465 8.76 -3.66 11.37
CA ASN A 465 7.63 -2.78 11.65
C ASN A 465 6.91 -2.45 10.33
N PRO A 466 5.79 -3.13 10.01
CA PRO A 466 5.05 -2.89 8.76
C PRO A 466 4.45 -1.47 8.69
N ALA A 467 4.39 -0.74 9.81
CA ALA A 467 4.04 0.68 9.76
C ALA A 467 5.16 1.53 9.16
N ASN A 468 6.42 1.09 9.16
CA ASN A 468 7.56 1.85 8.62
C ASN A 468 7.80 1.54 7.12
N ARG A 469 8.00 2.59 6.31
CA ARG A 469 8.22 2.51 4.85
C ARG A 469 9.32 1.54 4.45
N TYR A 470 10.41 1.47 5.22
CA TYR A 470 11.51 0.56 4.93
C TYR A 470 11.01 -0.89 4.85
N PHE A 471 10.29 -1.34 5.89
CA PHE A 471 9.74 -2.69 5.95
C PHE A 471 8.55 -2.88 5.03
N ARG A 472 7.66 -1.89 4.93
CA ARG A 472 6.52 -2.00 4.03
C ARG A 472 6.95 -2.16 2.57
N HIS A 473 7.96 -1.42 2.13
CA HIS A 473 8.28 -1.27 0.71
C HIS A 473 9.76 -1.51 0.36
N VAL A 474 10.69 -0.81 1.01
CA VAL A 474 12.09 -0.76 0.55
C VAL A 474 12.73 -2.13 0.55
N ILE A 475 12.54 -2.94 1.61
CA ILE A 475 13.07 -4.31 1.68
C ILE A 475 12.54 -5.20 0.56
N HIS A 476 11.35 -4.87 0.03
CA HIS A 476 10.70 -5.65 -1.02
C HIS A 476 11.02 -5.17 -2.43
N CYS A 477 11.73 -4.06 -2.58
CA CYS A 477 12.07 -3.46 -3.86
C CYS A 477 13.59 -3.46 -4.05
N LYS A 478 14.09 -4.33 -4.95
CA LYS A 478 15.52 -4.45 -5.25
C LYS A 478 16.11 -3.11 -5.68
N HIS A 479 15.36 -2.33 -6.47
CA HIS A 479 15.75 -0.99 -6.90
C HIS A 479 15.93 -0.03 -5.70
N CYS A 480 14.91 0.15 -4.86
CA CYS A 480 14.97 1.06 -3.71
C CYS A 480 16.02 0.62 -2.68
N THR A 481 16.18 -0.69 -2.45
CA THR A 481 17.25 -1.23 -1.58
C THR A 481 18.64 -0.91 -2.13
N ASN A 482 18.87 -1.05 -3.44
CA ASN A 482 20.16 -0.71 -4.06
C ASN A 482 20.44 0.78 -4.02
N VAL A 483 19.42 1.61 -4.23
CA VAL A 483 19.52 3.07 -4.09
C VAL A 483 19.89 3.45 -2.66
N LEU A 484 19.23 2.85 -1.66
CA LEU A 484 19.55 3.07 -0.25
C LEU A 484 21.01 2.70 0.07
N LYS A 485 21.46 1.50 -0.36
CA LYS A 485 22.85 1.06 -0.19
C LYS A 485 23.84 2.02 -0.84
N SER A 486 23.52 2.52 -2.03
CA SER A 486 24.35 3.48 -2.75
C SER A 486 24.49 4.81 -2.02
N PHE A 487 23.38 5.41 -1.57
CA PHE A 487 23.43 6.65 -0.77
C PHE A 487 24.15 6.46 0.56
N GLN A 488 24.02 5.29 1.20
CA GLN A 488 24.77 4.98 2.41
C GLN A 488 26.28 4.86 2.15
N ALA A 489 26.68 4.21 1.05
CA ALA A 489 28.08 4.12 0.64
C ALA A 489 28.67 5.50 0.35
N TRP A 490 27.97 6.34 -0.42
CA TRP A 490 28.38 7.72 -0.69
C TRP A 490 28.49 8.56 0.57
N LYS A 491 27.50 8.47 1.47
CA LYS A 491 27.55 9.15 2.77
C LYS A 491 28.79 8.76 3.56
N ASN A 492 29.09 7.46 3.65
CA ASN A 492 30.26 6.96 4.37
C ASN A 492 31.57 7.45 3.72
N ALA A 493 31.68 7.33 2.40
CA ALA A 493 32.87 7.78 1.65
C ALA A 493 33.12 9.29 1.82
N LEU A 494 32.07 10.12 1.68
CA LEU A 494 32.14 11.56 1.90
C LEU A 494 32.48 11.92 3.35
N SER A 495 32.01 11.13 4.32
CA SER A 495 32.36 11.32 5.74
C SER A 495 33.85 11.07 5.98
N VAL A 496 34.41 10.00 5.41
CA VAL A 496 35.84 9.72 5.47
C VAL A 496 36.63 10.84 4.78
N ALA A 497 36.22 11.26 3.58
CA ALA A 497 36.86 12.34 2.85
C ALA A 497 36.84 13.67 3.63
N ALA A 498 35.72 14.00 4.28
CA ALA A 498 35.61 15.19 5.12
C ALA A 498 36.58 15.15 6.30
N VAL A 499 36.69 14.01 6.98
CA VAL A 499 37.62 13.83 8.10
C VAL A 499 39.07 13.95 7.65
N VAL A 500 39.45 13.30 6.55
CA VAL A 500 40.81 13.36 5.97
C VAL A 500 41.15 14.77 5.53
N SER A 501 40.27 15.44 4.77
CA SER A 501 40.48 16.82 4.32
C SER A 501 40.59 17.80 5.50
N THR A 502 39.80 17.62 6.56
CA THR A 502 39.90 18.42 7.78
C THR A 502 41.24 18.20 8.49
N ALA A 503 41.67 16.95 8.65
CA ALA A 503 42.96 16.62 9.26
C ALA A 503 44.13 17.22 8.47
N LEU A 504 44.12 17.10 7.15
CA LEU A 504 45.14 17.69 6.28
C LEU A 504 45.14 19.23 6.35
N ALA A 505 43.97 19.86 6.43
CA ALA A 505 43.86 21.32 6.57
C ALA A 505 44.44 21.85 7.89
N ILE A 506 44.45 21.03 8.94
CA ILE A 506 45.09 21.35 10.22
C ILE A 506 46.61 21.25 10.12
N LEU A 507 47.13 20.23 9.41
CA LEU A 507 48.56 19.93 9.33
C LEU A 507 49.33 20.78 8.31
N ILE A 508 48.68 21.22 7.22
CA ILE A 508 49.34 21.98 6.15
C ILE A 508 49.53 23.45 6.53
N SER A 509 50.73 23.97 6.28
CA SER A 509 51.11 25.36 6.57
C SER A 509 50.69 26.36 5.48
N GLY A 510 50.43 25.89 4.25
CA GLY A 510 50.08 26.75 3.12
C GLY A 510 48.63 27.26 3.18
N ARG A 511 48.45 28.58 3.26
CA ARG A 511 47.12 29.23 3.37
C ARG A 511 46.16 28.86 2.22
N GLN A 512 46.67 28.77 0.99
CA GLN A 512 45.87 28.40 -0.19
C GLN A 512 45.38 26.95 -0.13
N TRP A 513 46.27 26.01 0.22
CA TRP A 513 45.93 24.60 0.39
C TRP A 513 44.95 24.38 1.54
N LYS A 514 45.11 25.11 2.65
CA LYS A 514 44.16 25.08 3.76
C LYS A 514 42.77 25.55 3.34
N ALA A 515 42.68 26.64 2.58
CA ALA A 515 41.40 27.13 2.05
C ALA A 515 40.74 26.10 1.12
N LEU A 516 41.50 25.47 0.23
CA LEU A 516 41.00 24.45 -0.69
C LEU A 516 40.49 23.20 0.05
N LEU A 517 41.22 22.72 1.05
CA LEU A 517 40.82 21.57 1.86
C LEU A 517 39.58 21.85 2.72
N LEU A 518 39.45 23.06 3.28
CA LEU A 518 38.24 23.48 3.99
C LEU A 518 37.04 23.61 3.04
N PHE A 519 37.24 24.13 1.83
CA PHE A 519 36.19 24.17 0.82
C PHE A 519 35.74 22.76 0.41
N SER A 520 36.68 21.84 0.16
CA SER A 520 36.41 20.43 -0.09
C SER A 520 35.63 19.77 1.05
N THR A 521 36.00 20.07 2.30
CA THR A 521 35.29 19.60 3.50
C THR A 521 33.84 20.08 3.52
N THR A 522 33.59 21.36 3.22
CA THR A 522 32.23 21.92 3.13
C THR A 522 31.41 21.23 2.03
N LEU A 523 31.99 20.98 0.86
CA LEU A 523 31.32 20.22 -0.20
C LEU A 523 30.99 18.78 0.23
N CYS A 524 31.89 18.12 0.97
CA CYS A 524 31.63 16.80 1.53
C CYS A 524 30.45 16.84 2.52
N PHE A 525 30.40 17.83 3.41
CA PHE A 525 29.26 17.99 4.33
C PHE A 525 27.94 18.25 3.61
N ALA A 526 27.93 19.06 2.55
CA ALA A 526 26.75 19.25 1.71
C ALA A 526 26.30 17.93 1.07
N GLY A 527 27.24 17.14 0.53
CA GLY A 527 26.95 15.82 -0.01
C GLY A 527 26.44 14.82 1.04
N ILE A 528 27.00 14.82 2.25
CA ILE A 528 26.53 14.00 3.38
C ILE A 528 25.08 14.36 3.75
N HIS A 529 24.75 15.65 3.76
CA HIS A 529 23.40 16.12 4.02
C HIS A 529 22.42 15.63 2.94
N ILE A 530 22.77 15.79 1.66
CA ILE A 530 21.97 15.30 0.53
C ILE A 530 21.74 13.79 0.63
N CYS A 531 22.80 13.00 0.87
CA CYS A 531 22.68 11.55 1.02
C CYS A 531 21.81 11.17 2.22
N SER A 532 21.96 11.87 3.35
CA SER A 532 21.14 11.61 4.55
C SER A 532 19.67 11.93 4.32
N THR A 533 19.37 13.01 3.60
CA THR A 533 18.00 13.36 3.22
C THR A 533 17.41 12.34 2.24
N ALA A 534 18.18 11.87 1.26
CA ALA A 534 17.73 10.82 0.34
C ALA A 534 17.48 9.48 1.06
N ILE A 535 18.34 9.10 2.01
CA ILE A 535 18.13 7.93 2.87
C ILE A 535 16.83 8.10 3.67
N ALA A 536 16.65 9.23 4.35
CA ALA A 536 15.44 9.49 5.13
C ALA A 536 14.17 9.49 4.27
N LEU A 537 14.23 10.03 3.05
CA LEU A 537 13.14 9.95 2.09
C LEU A 537 12.80 8.50 1.71
N ASN A 538 13.73 7.56 1.74
CA ASN A 538 13.42 6.17 1.42
C ASN A 538 12.98 5.37 2.66
N THR A 539 13.46 5.71 3.86
CA THR A 539 13.26 4.87 5.06
C THR A 539 12.25 5.42 6.07
N VAL A 540 11.95 6.72 6.03
CA VAL A 540 11.06 7.38 7.00
C VAL A 540 9.70 7.66 6.38
N ASN A 541 8.65 7.37 7.15
CA ASN A 541 7.28 7.68 6.75
C ASN A 541 7.05 9.18 6.55
N PHE A 542 6.17 9.48 5.61
CA PHE A 542 5.52 10.77 5.55
C PHE A 542 4.57 10.89 6.75
N ILE A 543 4.70 12.00 7.47
CA ILE A 543 3.78 12.37 8.54
C ILE A 543 3.03 13.59 8.04
N ARG A 544 1.68 13.51 8.01
CA ARG A 544 0.82 14.60 7.56
C ARG A 544 0.98 15.79 8.51
N THR A 545 1.53 16.90 8.01
CA THR A 545 1.81 18.13 8.78
C THR A 545 0.55 18.88 9.24
N HIS A 546 -0.64 18.55 8.71
CA HIS A 546 -1.91 19.15 9.13
C HIS A 546 -2.34 18.78 10.56
N ARG A 547 -1.65 17.84 11.21
CA ARG A 547 -1.64 17.77 12.67
C ARG A 547 -0.55 18.70 13.19
N ARG A 548 -0.90 19.98 13.40
CA ARG A 548 -0.26 20.71 14.51
C ARG A 548 -0.56 19.87 15.76
N LEU A 549 0.46 19.16 16.23
CA LEU A 549 0.57 18.74 17.61
C LEU A 549 0.75 19.98 18.48
#